data_AF-A0A924E2M2-F1
#
_entry.id   AF-A0A924E2M2-F1
#
_cell.length_a   1.000
_cell.length_b   1.000
_cell.length_c   1.000
_cell.angle_alpha   90.00
_cell.angle_beta   90.00
_cell.angle_gamma   90.00
#
_symmetry.space_group_name_H-M   'P 1'
#
loop_
_entity.id
_entity.type
_entity.pdbx_description
1 polymer ?
#
loop_
_entity_poly.entity_id
_entity_poly.type
_entity_poly.pdbx_seq_one_letter_code
_entity_poly.pdbx_strand_id
1 'polypeptide(L)' 'MTQARTALVTGGNRGIGEKVCEVLAQQGLRVIVGSRHAADGEAVAARLRTAGHQAQA' A
#
# COMPACT_ATOMS: atom_id res chain seq x y z
N MET A 1 19.24 -7.48 -13.14
CA MET A 1 18.24 -7.78 -12.10
C MET A 1 17.52 -6.49 -11.75
N THR A 2 16.24 -6.34 -12.11
CA THR A 2 15.44 -5.19 -11.68
C THR A 2 14.98 -5.45 -10.24
N GLN A 3 15.52 -4.70 -9.27
CA GLN A 3 15.02 -4.75 -7.90
C GLN A 3 13.56 -4.29 -7.87
N ALA A 4 12.68 -5.06 -7.23
CA ALA A 4 11.30 -4.64 -6.99
C ALA A 4 11.32 -3.40 -6.09
N ARG A 5 10.86 -2.26 -6.63
CA ARG A 5 10.83 -1.00 -5.88
C ARG A 5 9.75 -1.06 -4.81
N THR A 6 10.08 -0.57 -3.62
CA THR A 6 9.16 -0.47 -2.49
C THR A 6 8.77 1.00 -2.29
N ALA A 7 7.48 1.27 -2.11
CA ALA A 7 6.95 2.60 -1.83
C ALA A 7 6.34 2.64 -0.42
N LEU A 8 6.84 3.53 0.43
CA LEU A 8 6.26 3.84 1.73
C LEU A 8 5.33 5.05 1.59
N VAL A 9 4.05 4.87 1.92
CA VAL A 9 3.05 5.93 1.88
C VAL A 9 2.64 6.27 3.31
N THR A 10 3.05 7.43 3.80
CA THR A 10 2.60 7.94 5.11
C THR A 10 1.18 8.48 4.98
N GLY A 11 0.29 8.16 5.93
CA GLY A 11 -1.13 8.48 5.82
C GLY A 11 -1.86 7.69 4.73
N GLY A 12 -1.35 6.49 4.39
CA GLY A 12 -1.88 5.65 3.29
C GLY A 12 -3.22 4.99 3.58
N ASN A 13 -3.81 5.22 4.76
CA ASN A 13 -5.01 4.52 5.23
C ASN A 13 -6.34 5.09 4.72
N ARG A 14 -6.36 6.29 4.13
CA ARG A 14 -7.59 6.92 3.63
C ARG A 14 -7.35 8.00 2.59
N GLY A 15 -8.40 8.37 1.87
CA GLY A 15 -8.42 9.53 0.97
C GLY A 15 -7.36 9.42 -0.12
N ILE A 16 -6.55 10.48 -0.29
CA ILE A 16 -5.50 10.50 -1.32
C ILE A 16 -4.43 9.44 -1.04
N GLY A 17 -4.02 9.25 0.20
CA GLY A 17 -2.97 8.28 0.55
C GLY A 17 -3.35 6.85 0.15
N GLU A 18 -4.62 6.48 0.37
CA GLU A 18 -5.16 5.20 -0.05
C GLU A 18 -5.15 5.02 -1.58
N LYS A 19 -5.53 6.06 -2.35
CA LYS A 19 -5.47 6.03 -3.81
C LYS A 19 -4.04 5.99 -4.35
N VAL A 20 -3.10 6.64 -3.67
CA VAL A 20 -1.67 6.54 -3.99
C VAL A 20 -1.18 5.10 -3.79
N CYS A 21 -1.55 4.45 -2.69
CA CYS A 21 -1.23 3.03 -2.46
C CYS A 21 -1.80 2.13 -3.59
N GLU A 22 -3.03 2.35 -4.01
CA GLU A 22 -3.67 1.61 -5.11
C GLU A 22 -2.92 1.77 -6.44
N VAL A 23 -2.61 3.00 -6.84
CA VAL A 23 -1.92 3.27 -8.11
C VAL A 23 -0.50 2.69 -8.11
N LEU A 24 0.24 2.82 -7.01
CA LEU A 24 1.59 2.27 -6.90
C LEU A 24 1.58 0.73 -6.93
N ALA A 25 0.59 0.12 -6.29
CA ALA A 25 0.38 -1.33 -6.33
C ALA A 25 0.06 -1.83 -7.75
N GLN A 26 -0.78 -1.11 -8.50
CA GLN A 26 -1.10 -1.41 -9.90
C GLN A 26 0.12 -1.29 -10.83
N GLN A 27 1.07 -0.41 -10.50
CA GLN A 27 2.35 -0.29 -11.22
C GLN A 27 3.35 -1.41 -10.88
N GLY A 28 2.97 -2.36 -10.03
CA GLY A 28 3.79 -3.52 -9.66
C GLY A 28 4.82 -3.24 -8.56
N LEU A 29 4.68 -2.11 -7.84
CA LEU A 29 5.53 -1.83 -6.69
C LEU A 29 5.05 -2.61 -5.45
N ARG A 30 5.98 -2.86 -4.53
CA ARG A 30 5.63 -3.27 -3.17
C ARG A 30 5.22 -2.04 -2.37
N VAL A 31 4.06 -2.07 -1.73
CA VAL A 31 3.52 -0.91 -1.00
C VAL A 31 3.57 -1.14 0.51
N ILE A 32 4.00 -0.13 1.26
CA ILE A 32 3.92 -0.06 2.72
C ILE A 32 2.95 1.05 3.10
N VAL A 33 1.86 0.70 3.78
CA VAL A 33 0.76 1.59 4.16
C VAL A 33 0.99 2.13 5.57
N GLY A 34 1.69 3.27 5.66
CA GLY A 34 1.93 3.93 6.95
C GLY A 34 0.67 4.62 7.48
N SER A 35 0.30 4.31 8.73
CA SER A 35 -0.82 4.93 9.45
C SER A 35 -0.52 5.06 10.94
N ARG A 36 -1.13 6.05 11.61
CA ARG A 36 -1.12 6.14 13.08
C ARG A 36 -2.02 5.09 13.73
N HIS A 37 -3.04 4.64 13.01
CA HIS A 37 -3.94 3.57 13.43
C HIS A 37 -3.62 2.33 12.59
N ALA A 38 -2.96 1.35 13.22
CA ALA A 38 -2.47 0.15 12.54
C ALA A 38 -3.60 -0.63 11.85
N ALA A 39 -4.77 -0.73 12.49
CA ALA A 39 -5.93 -1.44 11.93
C ALA A 39 -6.41 -0.83 10.61
N ASP A 40 -6.42 0.51 10.49
CA ASP A 40 -6.83 1.19 9.25
C ASP A 40 -5.82 0.96 8.12
N GLY A 41 -4.53 0.98 8.43
CA GLY A 41 -3.48 0.68 7.45
C GLY A 41 -3.57 -0.76 6.96
N GLU A 42 -3.77 -1.69 7.90
CA GLU A 42 -3.88 -3.12 7.61
C GLU A 42 -5.12 -3.44 6.77
N ALA A 43 -6.24 -2.73 6.97
CA ALA A 43 -7.42 -2.87 6.11
C ALA A 43 -7.12 -2.53 4.64
N VAL A 44 -6.36 -1.46 4.39
CA VAL A 44 -5.93 -1.08 3.03
C VAL A 44 -4.94 -2.10 2.48
N ALA A 45 -3.93 -2.50 3.25
CA ALA A 45 -2.94 -3.49 2.83
C ALA A 45 -3.58 -4.85 2.51
N ALA A 46 -4.54 -5.30 3.32
CA ALA A 46 -5.30 -6.52 3.07
C ALA A 46 -6.08 -6.45 1.75
N ARG A 47 -6.77 -5.33 1.49
CA ARG A 47 -7.50 -5.13 0.23
C ARG A 47 -6.57 -5.18 -0.98
N LEU A 48 -5.39 -4.56 -0.90
CA LEU A 48 -4.40 -4.60 -1.97
C LEU A 48 -3.86 -6.02 -2.21
N ARG A 49 -3.63 -6.80 -1.13
CA ARG A 49 -3.23 -8.20 -1.25
C ARG A 49 -4.33 -9.07 -1.86
N THR A 50 -5.59 -8.87 -1.49
CA THR A 50 -6.74 -9.56 -2.13
C THR A 50 -6.84 -9.23 -3.62
N ALA A 51 -6.48 -8.02 -4.03
CA ALA A 51 -6.39 -7.62 -5.44
C ALA A 51 -5.14 -8.17 -6.17
N GLY A 52 -4.29 -8.95 -5.49
CA GLY A 52 -3.10 -9.58 -6.09
C GLY A 52 -1.82 -8.75 -6.03
N HIS A 53 -1.81 -7.65 -5.29
CA HIS A 53 -0.63 -6.79 -5.16
C HIS A 53 0.22 -7.12 -3.91
N GLN A 54 1.49 -6.70 -3.91
CA GLN A 54 2.37 -6.82 -2.73
C GLN A 54 2.17 -5.63 -1.80
N ALA A 55 1.52 -5.82 -0.65
CA ALA A 55 1.27 -4.75 0.32
C ALA A 55 1.41 -5.18 1.80
N GLN A 56 1.89 -4.28 2.65
CA GLN A 56 1.98 -4.40 4.11
C GLN A 56 1.60 -3.07 4.78
N ALA A 57 1.26 -3.08 6.08
CA ALA A 57 0.90 -1.88 6.85
C ALA A 57 1.85 -1.68 8.04
#